data_AF-A0A8H7I3Q0-F1
#
_entry.id   AF-A0A8H7I3Q0-F1
#
_cell.length_a   1.000
_cell.length_b   1.000
_cell.length_c   1.000
_cell.angle_alpha   90.00
_cell.angle_beta   90.00
_cell.angle_gamma   90.00
#
_symmetry.space_group_name_H-M   'P 1'
#
loop_
_entity.id
_entity.type
_entity.pdbx_description
1 polymer ?
#
loop_
_entity_poly.entity_id
_entity_poly.type
_entity_poly.pdbx_seq_one_letter_code
_entity_poly.pdbx_strand_id
1 'polypeptide(L)'
;MQVSRLASKHRPFDRFETQAGCERFEKMTHNLKVTGFKHRILAEFSVPGLITLLEEATHNANPGFDWIYIDGSHEASDTFLDGELAWRLARNGSIIVFDDYHWNAQPAESPHHPRRGIDSFMTLHKGEYEMLSGAKDEEYQMVLRKTTDMNIGFAFNHTSRYQVKKELLRDAPVNIALAVDTAYAMPASVTIRSAASATAGRITFYVLDCGLAASDKARLRESLPEHRSDVTLVFLSPPESGLTQELGPIWSKFDLIQALPVERALYLDADILVRKSLRDLWSTELRDKLIAASPDVGHPYGHPSQKSGRIPYFNAGVMLIDLTRVRLIREDIDRTSREMKDSYFKDQDALNFIFRDKWLELSLAWNASGLGTYANMAHQDREHLKLGEMKDPSIVHFTGPLHPSLATLSTLGCNRMWLNPGGMPEPLDIPTGQNGGKRWRRGLHGKVGRVLPSMKR
;
A
#
# COMPACT_ATOMS: atom_id res chain seq x y z
N MET A 1 2.53 -15.57 29.76
CA MET A 1 2.15 -14.15 29.54
C MET A 1 0.71 -13.98 29.97
N GLN A 2 0.36 -12.87 30.63
CA GLN A 2 -1.03 -12.51 30.90
C GLN A 2 -1.30 -11.15 30.28
N VAL A 3 -2.38 -11.06 29.50
CA VAL A 3 -2.90 -9.83 28.92
C VAL A 3 -4.19 -9.53 29.66
N SER A 4 -4.24 -8.41 30.39
CA SER A 4 -5.44 -7.99 31.11
C SER A 4 -5.75 -6.53 30.78
N ARG A 5 -7.00 -6.25 30.40
CA ARG A 5 -7.52 -4.88 30.29
C ARG A 5 -8.31 -4.51 31.54
N LEU A 6 -7.77 -3.59 32.33
CA LEU A 6 -8.48 -3.03 33.50
C LEU A 6 -9.57 -2.06 33.04
N ALA A 7 -10.71 -2.55 32.56
CA ALA A 7 -11.83 -1.71 32.19
C ALA A 7 -12.65 -1.29 33.43
N SER A 8 -12.96 0.01 33.52
CA SER A 8 -14.13 0.52 34.25
C SER A 8 -15.16 0.96 33.20
N LYS A 9 -16.45 0.78 33.50
CA LYS A 9 -17.58 0.84 32.55
C LYS A 9 -17.67 2.12 31.70
N HIS A 10 -16.93 3.18 32.02
CA HIS A 10 -17.07 4.48 31.36
C HIS A 10 -15.77 5.17 30.93
N ARG A 11 -14.57 4.59 31.14
CA ARG A 11 -13.30 5.12 30.60
C ARG A 11 -12.26 4.01 30.40
N PRO A 12 -11.54 3.95 29.26
CA PRO A 12 -10.57 2.89 28.98
C PRO A 12 -9.28 2.92 29.83
N PHE A 13 -9.10 3.90 30.71
CA PHE A 13 -7.97 3.97 31.65
C PHE A 13 -8.51 4.44 33.00
N ASP A 14 -8.65 3.51 33.92
CA ASP A 14 -8.93 3.84 35.32
C ASP A 14 -7.78 3.39 36.22
N ARG A 15 -6.56 3.36 35.66
CA ARG A 15 -5.43 2.73 36.33
C ARG A 15 -4.99 3.48 37.59
N PHE A 16 -5.42 4.74 37.75
CA PHE A 16 -5.10 5.61 38.90
C PHE A 16 -6.15 6.71 39.19
N GLU A 17 -7.30 6.74 38.49
CA GLU A 17 -8.29 7.83 38.62
C GLU A 17 -9.43 7.51 39.61
N THR A 18 -9.82 6.24 39.72
CA THR A 18 -10.79 5.76 40.70
C THR A 18 -10.20 4.73 41.64
N GLN A 19 -10.79 4.68 42.83
CA GLN A 19 -10.41 3.76 43.89
C GLN A 19 -10.47 2.29 43.43
N ALA A 20 -11.46 1.90 42.64
CA ALA A 20 -11.63 0.52 42.18
C ALA A 20 -10.54 0.07 41.18
N GLY A 21 -9.96 1.00 40.42
CA GLY A 21 -8.83 0.70 39.54
C GLY A 21 -7.52 0.53 40.31
N CYS A 22 -7.26 1.43 41.28
CA CYS A 22 -6.12 1.33 42.20
C CYS A 22 -6.14 0.01 42.98
N GLU A 23 -7.28 -0.36 43.58
CA GLU A 23 -7.43 -1.60 44.36
C GLU A 23 -7.14 -2.86 43.51
N ARG A 24 -7.60 -2.87 42.24
CA ARG A 24 -7.33 -3.99 41.33
C ARG A 24 -5.85 -4.10 40.97
N PHE A 25 -5.18 -2.98 40.70
CA PHE A 25 -3.75 -2.96 40.42
C PHE A 25 -2.91 -3.38 41.64
N GLU A 26 -3.28 -2.91 42.83
CA GLU A 26 -2.65 -3.29 44.09
C GLU A 26 -2.80 -4.79 44.37
N LYS A 27 -4.02 -5.33 44.21
CA LYS A 27 -4.30 -6.76 44.39
C LYS A 27 -3.50 -7.61 43.40
N MET A 28 -3.45 -7.22 42.13
CA MET A 28 -2.64 -7.90 41.12
C MET A 28 -1.15 -7.88 41.49
N THR A 29 -0.63 -6.71 41.87
CA THR A 29 0.78 -6.54 42.25
C THR A 29 1.12 -7.33 43.53
N HIS A 30 0.22 -7.36 44.50
CA HIS A 30 0.36 -8.17 45.70
C HIS A 30 0.42 -9.66 45.36
N ASN A 31 -0.53 -10.16 44.56
CA ASN A 31 -0.55 -11.56 44.15
C ASN A 31 0.72 -11.98 43.43
N LEU A 32 1.21 -11.14 42.49
CA LEU A 32 2.47 -11.39 41.78
C LEU A 32 3.67 -11.46 42.73
N LYS A 33 3.74 -10.58 43.74
CA LYS A 33 4.79 -10.62 44.78
C LYS A 33 4.76 -11.91 45.59
N VAL A 34 3.56 -12.38 45.98
CA VAL A 34 3.39 -13.60 46.78
C VAL A 34 3.88 -14.86 46.05
N THR A 35 3.82 -14.88 44.72
CA THR A 35 4.28 -16.06 43.94
C THR A 35 5.78 -16.35 44.08
N GLY A 36 6.60 -15.36 44.44
CA GLY A 36 8.06 -15.50 44.51
C GLY A 36 8.76 -15.62 43.13
N PHE A 37 8.03 -15.64 42.02
CA PHE A 37 8.60 -15.68 40.68
C PHE A 37 8.99 -14.27 40.18
N LYS A 38 10.02 -14.23 39.32
CA LYS A 38 10.35 -13.03 38.57
C LYS A 38 9.20 -12.69 37.64
N HIS A 39 8.72 -11.46 37.71
CA HIS A 39 7.64 -10.96 36.88
C HIS A 39 7.98 -9.59 36.32
N ARG A 40 7.38 -9.26 35.18
CA ARG A 40 7.45 -7.95 34.54
C ARG A 40 6.03 -7.51 34.21
N ILE A 41 5.69 -6.29 34.60
CA ILE A 41 4.40 -5.68 34.29
C ILE A 41 4.62 -4.63 33.20
N LEU A 42 3.95 -4.79 32.07
CA LEU A 42 3.86 -3.74 31.04
C LEU A 42 2.60 -2.92 31.30
N ALA A 43 2.78 -1.70 31.80
CA ALA A 43 1.68 -0.85 32.22
C ALA A 43 1.08 -0.03 31.06
N GLU A 44 0.73 -0.70 29.96
CA GLU A 44 0.23 -0.08 28.72
C GLU A 44 -1.16 -0.60 28.33
N PHE A 45 -1.75 -0.02 27.28
CA PHE A 45 -2.83 -0.66 26.54
C PHE A 45 -2.33 -1.96 25.90
N SER A 46 -3.22 -2.94 25.70
CA SER A 46 -2.84 -4.26 25.22
C SER A 46 -2.11 -4.21 23.87
N VAL A 47 -2.55 -3.37 22.92
CA VAL A 47 -1.93 -3.26 21.59
C VAL A 47 -0.48 -2.74 21.67
N PRO A 48 -0.18 -1.54 22.24
CA PRO A 48 1.20 -1.10 22.45
C PRO A 48 2.06 -2.09 23.26
N GLY A 49 1.49 -2.68 24.32
CA GLY A 49 2.22 -3.62 25.17
C GLY A 49 2.57 -4.92 24.44
N LEU A 50 1.64 -5.48 23.65
CA LEU A 50 1.88 -6.67 22.84
C LEU A 50 2.84 -6.38 21.67
N ILE A 51 2.76 -5.19 21.06
CA ILE A 51 3.74 -4.74 20.07
C ILE A 51 5.14 -4.68 20.68
N THR A 52 5.29 -4.11 21.89
CA THR A 52 6.57 -4.09 22.61
C THR A 52 7.12 -5.50 22.84
N LEU A 53 6.28 -6.46 23.22
CA LEU A 53 6.69 -7.86 23.38
C LEU A 53 7.07 -8.52 22.05
N LEU A 54 6.35 -8.22 20.97
CA LEU A 54 6.69 -8.69 19.62
C LEU A 54 8.06 -8.15 19.19
N GLU A 55 8.35 -6.87 19.44
CA GLU A 55 9.66 -6.27 19.19
C GLU A 55 10.78 -6.96 19.96
N GLU A 56 10.59 -7.17 21.26
CA GLU A 56 11.56 -7.87 22.11
C GLU A 56 11.80 -9.31 21.68
N ALA A 57 10.73 -10.01 21.28
CA ALA A 57 10.81 -11.38 20.78
C ALA A 57 11.72 -11.49 19.55
N THR A 58 11.97 -10.41 18.81
CA THR A 58 12.88 -10.45 17.65
C THR A 58 14.36 -10.35 17.99
N HIS A 59 14.71 -9.95 19.21
CA HIS A 59 16.10 -9.86 19.69
C HIS A 59 16.43 -10.90 20.75
N ASN A 60 15.46 -11.72 21.13
CA ASN A 60 15.61 -12.74 22.15
C ASN A 60 16.04 -14.07 21.52
N ALA A 61 17.06 -14.72 22.09
CA ALA A 61 17.55 -16.02 21.63
C ALA A 61 16.53 -17.16 21.84
N ASN A 62 15.58 -17.00 22.76
CA ASN A 62 14.51 -17.96 22.99
C ASN A 62 13.15 -17.23 23.11
N PRO A 63 12.59 -16.75 22.00
CA PRO A 63 11.42 -15.89 22.03
C PRO A 63 10.13 -16.67 22.30
N GLY A 64 9.07 -15.94 22.64
CA GLY A 64 7.73 -16.48 22.80
C GLY A 64 7.40 -17.06 24.17
N PHE A 65 6.17 -17.54 24.28
CA PHE A 65 5.58 -18.06 25.50
C PHE A 65 4.95 -19.43 25.27
N ASP A 66 4.99 -20.28 26.30
CA ASP A 66 4.35 -21.60 26.34
C ASP A 66 2.93 -21.54 26.94
N TRP A 67 2.62 -20.43 27.61
CA TRP A 67 1.35 -20.20 28.28
C TRP A 67 0.93 -18.73 28.15
N ILE A 68 -0.28 -18.50 27.67
CA ILE A 68 -0.85 -17.18 27.44
C ILE A 68 -2.28 -17.15 28.02
N TYR A 69 -2.59 -16.14 28.82
CA TYR A 69 -3.92 -15.87 29.34
C TYR A 69 -4.39 -14.49 28.87
N ILE A 70 -5.58 -14.42 28.29
CA ILE A 70 -6.18 -13.21 27.71
C ILE A 70 -7.49 -12.91 28.44
N ASP A 71 -7.46 -11.82 29.18
CA ASP A 71 -8.54 -11.24 29.98
C ASP A 71 -8.90 -9.90 29.32
N GLY A 72 -9.80 -9.97 28.33
CA GLY A 72 -10.11 -8.87 27.41
C GLY A 72 -10.95 -7.76 28.04
N SER A 73 -11.23 -6.69 27.28
CA SER A 73 -12.06 -5.56 27.74
C SER A 73 -13.57 -5.84 27.78
N HIS A 74 -13.98 -7.08 27.50
CA HIS A 74 -15.34 -7.49 27.12
C HIS A 74 -15.82 -6.96 25.75
N GLU A 75 -15.00 -6.27 24.98
CA GLU A 75 -15.30 -5.88 23.60
C GLU A 75 -14.81 -6.95 22.61
N ALA A 76 -15.63 -7.32 21.64
CA ALA A 76 -15.33 -8.35 20.65
C ALA A 76 -14.10 -7.98 19.79
N SER A 77 -14.02 -6.74 19.33
CA SER A 77 -12.92 -6.27 18.48
C SER A 77 -11.59 -6.21 19.22
N ASP A 78 -11.59 -5.78 20.47
CA ASP A 78 -10.41 -5.76 21.32
C ASP A 78 -9.92 -7.17 21.63
N THR A 79 -10.84 -8.06 22.02
CA THR A 79 -10.52 -9.46 22.36
C THR A 79 -9.92 -10.20 21.16
N PHE A 80 -10.49 -9.97 19.97
CA PHE A 80 -9.94 -10.50 18.72
C PHE A 80 -8.50 -10.02 18.48
N LEU A 81 -8.26 -8.71 18.57
CA LEU A 81 -6.94 -8.13 18.31
C LEU A 81 -5.90 -8.58 19.34
N ASP A 82 -6.28 -8.67 20.62
CA ASP A 82 -5.43 -9.19 21.68
C ASP A 82 -5.07 -10.67 21.41
N GLY A 83 -6.04 -11.46 20.93
CA GLY A 83 -5.84 -12.83 20.45
C GLY A 83 -4.82 -12.93 19.32
N GLU A 84 -5.00 -12.16 18.25
CA GLU A 84 -4.11 -12.16 17.08
C GLU A 84 -2.66 -11.78 17.43
N LEU A 85 -2.47 -10.72 18.22
CA LEU A 85 -1.14 -10.27 18.61
C LEU A 85 -0.46 -11.26 19.58
N ALA A 86 -1.23 -11.84 20.51
CA ALA A 86 -0.72 -12.85 21.42
C ALA A 86 -0.41 -14.18 20.71
N TRP A 87 -1.20 -14.58 19.71
CA TRP A 87 -1.00 -15.79 18.93
C TRP A 87 0.39 -15.84 18.26
N ARG A 88 0.88 -14.69 17.85
CA ARG A 88 2.21 -14.50 17.24
C ARG A 88 3.36 -14.72 18.21
N LEU A 89 3.12 -14.47 19.49
CA LEU A 89 4.07 -14.71 20.58
C LEU A 89 3.99 -16.15 21.14
N ALA A 90 3.05 -16.97 20.66
CA ALA A 90 2.83 -18.32 21.14
C ALA A 90 3.69 -19.35 20.39
N ARG A 91 4.41 -20.18 21.16
CA ARG A 91 5.19 -21.31 20.61
C ARG A 91 4.31 -22.46 20.14
N ASN A 92 4.88 -23.36 19.33
CA ASN A 92 4.26 -24.65 19.05
C ASN A 92 4.01 -25.40 20.37
N GLY A 93 2.78 -25.88 20.57
CA GLY A 93 2.35 -26.51 21.81
C GLY A 93 1.91 -25.54 22.92
N SER A 94 2.02 -24.22 22.71
CA SER A 94 1.58 -23.22 23.69
C SER A 94 0.09 -23.34 23.97
N ILE A 95 -0.29 -23.16 25.23
CA ILE A 95 -1.70 -23.05 25.64
C ILE A 95 -2.09 -21.58 25.71
N ILE A 96 -3.22 -21.25 25.10
CA ILE A 96 -3.80 -19.91 25.10
C ILE A 96 -5.21 -20.02 25.67
N VAL A 97 -5.48 -19.19 26.67
CA VAL A 97 -6.76 -19.12 27.37
C VAL A 97 -7.39 -17.76 27.08
N PHE A 98 -8.60 -17.76 26.55
CA PHE A 98 -9.45 -16.57 26.50
C PHE A 98 -10.50 -16.67 27.61
N ASP A 99 -10.53 -15.65 28.46
CA ASP A 99 -11.54 -15.53 29.49
C ASP A 99 -12.90 -15.07 28.91
N ASP A 100 -13.97 -15.22 29.70
CA ASP A 100 -15.29 -14.67 29.40
C ASP A 100 -15.96 -15.18 28.11
N TYR A 101 -15.62 -16.39 27.67
CA TYR A 101 -16.19 -16.97 26.45
C TYR A 101 -17.70 -17.26 26.57
N HIS A 102 -18.18 -17.75 27.72
CA HIS A 102 -19.62 -17.91 28.01
C HIS A 102 -20.15 -16.85 28.97
N TRP A 103 -19.63 -15.62 28.86
CA TRP A 103 -20.07 -14.52 29.70
C TRP A 103 -21.54 -14.15 29.45
N ASN A 104 -22.38 -14.33 30.46
CA ASN A 104 -23.84 -14.24 30.29
C ASN A 104 -24.43 -12.83 30.45
N ALA A 105 -23.62 -11.79 30.60
CA ALA A 105 -24.12 -10.42 30.82
C ALA A 105 -24.53 -9.70 29.53
N GLN A 106 -24.11 -10.19 28.37
CA GLN A 106 -24.45 -9.66 27.04
C GLN A 106 -24.87 -10.83 26.13
N PRO A 107 -25.60 -10.59 25.03
CA PRO A 107 -25.82 -11.60 24.00
C PRO A 107 -24.51 -11.96 23.28
N ALA A 108 -24.31 -13.23 22.91
CA ALA A 108 -23.08 -13.71 22.24
C ALA A 108 -22.72 -12.95 20.95
N GLU A 109 -23.72 -12.47 20.21
CA GLU A 109 -23.54 -11.73 18.95
C GLU A 109 -23.22 -10.22 19.16
N SER A 110 -23.32 -9.75 20.40
CA SER A 110 -23.09 -8.35 20.75
C SER A 110 -21.64 -7.95 20.45
N PRO A 111 -21.40 -6.73 19.92
CA PRO A 111 -20.04 -6.19 19.85
C PRO A 111 -19.39 -6.09 21.23
N HIS A 112 -20.20 -6.00 22.30
CA HIS A 112 -19.77 -5.96 23.70
C HIS A 112 -19.68 -7.36 24.33
N HIS A 113 -19.45 -8.42 23.53
CA HIS A 113 -19.27 -9.77 24.04
C HIS A 113 -17.97 -10.39 23.48
N PRO A 114 -17.05 -10.90 24.33
CA PRO A 114 -15.78 -11.53 23.91
C PRO A 114 -15.93 -12.64 22.88
N ARG A 115 -16.87 -13.56 23.11
CA ARG A 115 -17.18 -14.70 22.24
C ARG A 115 -17.15 -14.40 20.75
N ARG A 116 -17.79 -13.32 20.29
CA ARG A 116 -17.78 -12.97 18.85
C ARG A 116 -16.37 -12.73 18.30
N GLY A 117 -15.52 -12.08 19.09
CA GLY A 117 -14.11 -11.87 18.76
C GLY A 117 -13.32 -13.18 18.76
N ILE A 118 -13.55 -14.01 19.78
CA ILE A 118 -12.92 -15.34 19.93
C ILE A 118 -13.32 -16.27 18.77
N ASP A 119 -14.60 -16.32 18.40
CA ASP A 119 -15.12 -17.12 17.29
C ASP A 119 -14.53 -16.68 15.95
N SER A 120 -14.36 -15.36 15.76
CA SER A 120 -13.71 -14.80 14.57
C SER A 120 -12.24 -15.20 14.49
N PHE A 121 -11.51 -15.10 15.60
CA PHE A 121 -10.13 -15.56 15.73
C PHE A 121 -10.00 -17.06 15.41
N MET A 122 -10.86 -17.88 16.01
CA MET A 122 -10.89 -19.33 15.80
C MET A 122 -11.22 -19.72 14.36
N THR A 123 -12.04 -18.91 13.67
CA THR A 123 -12.37 -19.10 12.26
C THR A 123 -11.16 -18.81 11.37
N LEU A 124 -10.40 -17.75 11.64
CA LEU A 124 -9.20 -17.40 10.88
C LEU A 124 -8.07 -18.42 11.07
N HIS A 125 -7.90 -18.94 12.28
CA HIS A 125 -6.84 -19.91 12.63
C HIS A 125 -7.29 -21.37 12.55
N LYS A 126 -8.37 -21.65 11.80
CA LYS A 126 -8.90 -23.01 11.68
C LYS A 126 -7.83 -23.97 11.14
N GLY A 127 -7.53 -25.01 11.91
CA GLY A 127 -6.50 -26.00 11.58
C GLY A 127 -5.12 -25.71 12.21
N GLU A 128 -4.95 -24.58 12.89
CA GLU A 128 -3.71 -24.20 13.59
C GLU A 128 -3.75 -24.45 15.10
N TYR A 129 -4.83 -25.05 15.61
CA TYR A 129 -5.02 -25.32 17.03
C TYR A 129 -5.79 -26.62 17.29
N GLU A 130 -5.58 -27.15 18.50
CA GLU A 130 -6.42 -28.14 19.17
C GLU A 130 -7.24 -27.42 20.24
N MET A 131 -8.57 -27.57 20.20
CA MET A 131 -9.45 -27.00 21.24
C MET A 131 -9.44 -27.93 22.46
N LEU A 132 -9.14 -27.38 23.63
CA LEU A 132 -9.07 -28.13 24.89
C LEU A 132 -10.31 -27.90 25.77
N SER A 133 -10.96 -26.74 25.67
CA SER A 133 -12.17 -26.37 26.44
C SER A 133 -12.90 -25.21 25.76
N GLY A 134 -14.19 -25.04 26.07
CA GLY A 134 -15.07 -24.00 25.54
C GLY A 134 -16.22 -24.54 24.67
N ALA A 135 -16.31 -25.87 24.51
CA ALA A 135 -17.36 -26.51 23.71
C ALA A 135 -18.67 -26.68 24.49
N LYS A 136 -18.60 -26.76 25.81
CA LYS A 136 -19.78 -26.85 26.69
C LYS A 136 -20.10 -25.50 27.29
N ASP A 137 -21.38 -25.21 27.50
CA ASP A 137 -21.82 -23.94 28.10
C ASP A 137 -21.32 -23.74 29.54
N GLU A 138 -20.94 -24.83 30.22
CA GLU A 138 -20.34 -24.85 31.56
C GLU A 138 -18.88 -24.37 31.58
N GLU A 139 -18.21 -24.39 30.42
CA GLU A 139 -16.80 -24.05 30.28
C GLU A 139 -16.62 -22.57 30.01
N TYR A 140 -16.56 -21.77 31.08
CA TYR A 140 -16.53 -20.31 31.00
C TYR A 140 -15.45 -19.74 30.06
N GLN A 141 -14.35 -20.47 29.86
CA GLN A 141 -13.16 -20.04 29.13
C GLN A 141 -12.98 -20.85 27.85
N MET A 142 -12.45 -20.20 26.81
CA MET A 142 -12.00 -20.88 25.61
C MET A 142 -10.50 -21.19 25.73
N VAL A 143 -10.13 -22.47 25.64
CA VAL A 143 -8.74 -22.92 25.80
C VAL A 143 -8.28 -23.60 24.53
N LEU A 144 -7.21 -23.07 23.92
CA LEU A 144 -6.64 -23.55 22.68
C LEU A 144 -5.18 -23.98 22.91
N ARG A 145 -4.77 -25.08 22.28
CA ARG A 145 -3.36 -25.45 22.13
C ARG A 145 -2.93 -25.19 20.70
N LYS A 146 -1.89 -24.37 20.52
CA LYS A 146 -1.33 -24.08 19.20
C LYS A 146 -0.59 -25.29 18.64
N THR A 147 -0.81 -25.60 17.36
CA THR A 147 -0.17 -26.75 16.67
C THR A 147 0.82 -26.31 15.59
N THR A 148 0.91 -25.01 15.33
CA THR A 148 1.83 -24.41 14.37
C THR A 148 3.03 -23.77 15.06
N ASP A 149 4.13 -23.64 14.33
CA ASP A 149 5.31 -22.93 14.81
C ASP A 149 5.03 -21.45 15.07
N MET A 150 5.84 -20.87 15.95
CA MET A 150 5.71 -19.48 16.29
C MET A 150 5.99 -18.61 15.07
N ASN A 151 5.07 -17.67 14.80
CA ASN A 151 5.18 -16.74 13.70
C ASN A 151 4.92 -15.34 14.23
N ILE A 152 5.98 -14.68 14.71
CA ILE A 152 5.91 -13.32 15.25
C ILE A 152 5.41 -12.34 14.16
N GLY A 153 5.63 -12.67 12.89
CA GLY A 153 5.58 -11.70 11.80
C GLY A 153 6.42 -10.45 12.13
N PHE A 154 6.30 -9.41 11.33
CA PHE A 154 7.23 -8.28 11.33
C PHE A 154 7.52 -7.64 12.71
N ALA A 155 8.70 -7.89 13.28
CA ALA A 155 9.27 -7.06 14.34
C ALA A 155 10.79 -6.88 14.13
N PHE A 156 11.30 -5.72 14.53
CA PHE A 156 12.48 -5.07 13.97
C PHE A 156 13.65 -4.95 14.98
N ASN A 157 14.89 -5.22 14.55
CA ASN A 157 16.06 -4.31 14.70
C ASN A 157 17.17 -4.59 13.68
N HIS A 158 18.09 -3.64 13.64
CA HIS A 158 18.62 -2.92 12.49
C HIS A 158 19.55 -3.67 11.53
N THR A 159 19.85 -4.94 11.75
CA THR A 159 20.87 -5.65 10.95
C THR A 159 20.31 -6.89 10.23
N SER A 160 19.18 -7.45 10.66
CA SER A 160 18.46 -8.53 9.95
C SER A 160 17.19 -8.07 9.21
N ARG A 161 16.84 -6.76 9.30
CA ARG A 161 15.68 -6.13 8.64
C ARG A 161 15.55 -6.47 7.15
N TYR A 162 16.69 -6.61 6.46
CA TYR A 162 16.71 -6.78 5.01
C TYR A 162 16.14 -8.13 4.55
N GLN A 163 16.56 -9.23 5.17
CA GLN A 163 16.16 -10.57 4.73
C GLN A 163 14.74 -10.90 5.19
N VAL A 164 14.43 -10.65 6.47
CA VAL A 164 13.13 -10.99 7.06
C VAL A 164 12.02 -10.11 6.49
N LYS A 165 12.24 -8.81 6.25
CA LYS A 165 11.22 -7.92 5.67
C LYS A 165 11.05 -8.14 4.16
N LYS A 166 12.12 -8.51 3.44
CA LYS A 166 12.01 -8.96 2.05
C LYS A 166 11.24 -10.26 1.94
N GLU A 167 11.44 -11.20 2.86
CA GLU A 167 10.71 -12.47 2.92
C GLU A 167 9.25 -12.30 3.38
N LEU A 168 8.96 -11.43 4.35
CA LEU A 168 7.59 -11.19 4.80
C LEU A 168 6.79 -10.28 3.84
N LEU A 169 7.42 -9.31 3.15
CA LEU A 169 6.78 -8.55 2.04
C LEU A 169 6.71 -9.38 0.75
N ARG A 170 7.42 -10.51 0.67
CA ARG A 170 7.31 -11.47 -0.43
C ARG A 170 5.89 -12.01 -0.54
N ASP A 171 5.23 -12.24 0.59
CA ASP A 171 3.89 -12.86 0.67
C ASP A 171 2.78 -11.90 1.15
N ALA A 172 3.13 -10.71 1.65
CA ALA A 172 2.15 -9.67 2.00
C ALA A 172 1.33 -9.22 0.78
N PRO A 173 0.05 -8.86 0.91
CA PRO A 173 -0.71 -8.29 -0.20
C PRO A 173 -0.04 -7.03 -0.75
N VAL A 174 0.14 -6.95 -2.07
CA VAL A 174 0.62 -5.73 -2.74
C VAL A 174 -0.58 -4.84 -3.02
N ASN A 175 -0.60 -3.65 -2.43
CA ASN A 175 -1.65 -2.67 -2.70
C ASN A 175 -1.18 -1.74 -3.81
N ILE A 176 -1.88 -1.75 -4.93
CA ILE A 176 -1.58 -0.90 -6.09
C ILE A 176 -2.72 0.08 -6.25
N ALA A 177 -2.39 1.36 -6.43
CA ALA A 177 -3.39 2.40 -6.57
C ALA A 177 -3.23 3.16 -7.89
N LEU A 178 -4.36 3.43 -8.54
CA LEU A 178 -4.45 4.20 -9.78
C LEU A 178 -5.57 5.23 -9.65
N ALA A 179 -5.42 6.37 -10.30
CA ALA A 179 -6.52 7.31 -10.53
C ALA A 179 -6.86 7.32 -12.02
N VAL A 180 -8.11 7.04 -12.37
CA VAL A 180 -8.47 6.70 -13.76
C VAL A 180 -9.78 7.38 -14.13
N ASP A 181 -9.78 8.03 -15.30
CA ASP A 181 -10.98 8.48 -15.99
C ASP A 181 -11.30 7.59 -17.20
N THR A 182 -12.43 7.84 -17.86
CA THR A 182 -12.84 7.08 -19.05
C THR A 182 -11.80 7.12 -20.19
N ALA A 183 -11.07 8.22 -20.37
CA ALA A 183 -10.07 8.34 -21.43
C ALA A 183 -8.86 7.42 -21.18
N TYR A 184 -8.54 7.16 -19.92
CA TYR A 184 -7.42 6.31 -19.49
C TYR A 184 -7.82 4.89 -19.08
N ALA A 185 -9.09 4.49 -19.26
CA ALA A 185 -9.55 3.15 -18.89
C ALA A 185 -8.79 2.02 -19.62
N MET A 186 -8.54 2.15 -20.93
CA MET A 186 -7.80 1.13 -21.69
C MET A 186 -6.32 1.04 -21.27
N PRO A 187 -5.56 2.15 -21.19
CA PRO A 187 -4.21 2.12 -20.59
C PRO A 187 -4.20 1.51 -19.19
N ALA A 188 -5.15 1.88 -18.32
CA ALA A 188 -5.25 1.32 -16.98
C ALA A 188 -5.48 -0.20 -17.00
N SER A 189 -6.29 -0.73 -17.93
CA SER A 189 -6.42 -2.18 -18.12
C SER A 189 -5.08 -2.85 -18.47
N VAL A 190 -4.24 -2.23 -19.29
CA VAL A 190 -2.90 -2.73 -19.61
C VAL A 190 -1.99 -2.71 -18.38
N THR A 191 -2.02 -1.61 -17.63
CA THR A 191 -1.27 -1.47 -16.37
C THR A 191 -1.67 -2.56 -15.37
N ILE A 192 -2.97 -2.73 -15.12
CA ILE A 192 -3.51 -3.74 -14.19
C ILE A 192 -3.15 -5.16 -14.66
N ARG A 193 -3.41 -5.49 -15.94
CA ARG A 193 -3.11 -6.82 -16.51
C ARG A 193 -1.64 -7.15 -16.42
N SER A 194 -0.77 -6.22 -16.81
CA SER A 194 0.68 -6.44 -16.81
C SER A 194 1.23 -6.57 -15.39
N ALA A 195 0.78 -5.73 -14.45
CA ALA A 195 1.15 -5.81 -13.04
C ALA A 195 0.72 -7.15 -12.41
N ALA A 196 -0.53 -7.56 -12.65
CA ALA A 196 -1.06 -8.82 -12.16
C ALA A 196 -0.32 -10.03 -12.77
N SER A 197 0.02 -9.97 -14.06
CA SER A 197 0.71 -11.09 -14.74
C SER A 197 2.18 -11.22 -14.31
N ALA A 198 2.86 -10.09 -14.08
CA ALA A 198 4.29 -10.09 -13.72
C ALA A 198 4.53 -10.36 -12.23
N THR A 199 3.52 -10.16 -11.38
CA THR A 199 3.66 -10.19 -9.92
C THR A 199 2.83 -11.33 -9.33
N ALA A 200 3.50 -12.30 -8.70
CA ALA A 200 2.86 -13.41 -8.01
C ALA A 200 2.33 -13.00 -6.62
N GLY A 201 1.39 -13.78 -6.08
CA GLY A 201 0.77 -13.61 -4.76
C GLY A 201 -0.30 -12.51 -4.72
N ARG A 202 -0.92 -12.31 -3.55
CA ARG A 202 -2.07 -11.39 -3.41
C ARG A 202 -1.77 -9.97 -3.86
N ILE A 203 -2.68 -9.40 -4.66
CA ILE A 203 -2.65 -8.00 -5.12
C ILE A 203 -4.04 -7.41 -4.98
N THR A 204 -4.12 -6.20 -4.42
CA THR A 204 -5.35 -5.41 -4.45
C THR A 204 -5.10 -4.14 -5.25
N PHE A 205 -5.82 -3.99 -6.36
CA PHE A 205 -5.89 -2.77 -7.12
C PHE A 205 -6.99 -1.87 -6.58
N TYR A 206 -6.64 -0.64 -6.23
CA TYR A 206 -7.56 0.42 -5.87
C TYR A 206 -7.60 1.44 -7.00
N VAL A 207 -8.76 1.62 -7.61
CA VAL A 207 -8.97 2.59 -8.69
C VAL A 207 -9.82 3.72 -8.14
N LEU A 208 -9.23 4.90 -8.00
CA LEU A 208 -10.01 6.12 -7.77
C LEU A 208 -10.73 6.47 -9.07
N ASP A 209 -12.05 6.45 -9.00
CA ASP A 209 -12.95 6.69 -10.12
C ASP A 209 -13.09 8.20 -10.38
N CYS A 210 -12.39 8.70 -11.40
CA CYS A 210 -12.43 10.09 -11.82
C CYS A 210 -13.44 10.34 -12.95
N GLY A 211 -14.49 9.53 -13.07
CA GLY A 211 -15.53 9.65 -14.10
C GLY A 211 -15.52 8.50 -15.11
N LEU A 212 -15.37 7.27 -14.62
CA LEU A 212 -15.45 6.04 -15.40
C LEU A 212 -16.90 5.70 -15.75
N ALA A 213 -17.18 5.47 -17.03
CA ALA A 213 -18.43 4.88 -17.46
C ALA A 213 -18.56 3.43 -16.94
N ALA A 214 -19.80 2.96 -16.76
CA ALA A 214 -20.07 1.60 -16.29
C ALA A 214 -19.44 0.52 -17.19
N SER A 215 -19.43 0.74 -18.51
CA SER A 215 -18.76 -0.14 -19.48
C SER A 215 -17.25 -0.22 -19.27
N ASP A 216 -16.61 0.87 -18.87
CA ASP A 216 -15.17 0.90 -18.66
C ASP A 216 -14.78 0.29 -17.31
N LYS A 217 -15.61 0.44 -16.28
CA LYS A 217 -15.49 -0.34 -15.04
C LYS A 217 -15.61 -1.85 -15.30
N ALA A 218 -16.49 -2.26 -16.22
CA ALA A 218 -16.60 -3.67 -16.62
C ALA A 218 -15.33 -4.15 -17.32
N ARG A 219 -14.82 -3.40 -18.30
CA ARG A 219 -13.54 -3.71 -18.99
C ARG A 219 -12.35 -3.79 -18.05
N LEU A 220 -12.28 -2.90 -17.04
CA LEU A 220 -11.23 -2.97 -16.01
C LEU A 220 -11.31 -4.27 -15.20
N ARG A 221 -12.51 -4.72 -14.84
CA ARG A 221 -12.70 -6.03 -14.18
C ARG A 221 -12.33 -7.19 -15.09
N GLU A 222 -12.74 -7.15 -16.35
CA GLU A 222 -12.40 -8.16 -17.38
C GLU A 222 -10.90 -8.21 -17.68
N SER A 223 -10.16 -7.14 -17.41
CA SER A 223 -8.70 -7.12 -17.58
C SER A 223 -7.96 -7.95 -16.53
N LEU A 224 -8.60 -8.35 -15.43
CA LEU A 224 -7.98 -9.22 -14.44
C LEU A 224 -7.74 -10.63 -15.04
N PRO A 225 -6.61 -11.29 -14.74
CA PRO A 225 -6.38 -12.66 -15.19
C PRO A 225 -7.38 -13.63 -14.54
N GLU A 226 -8.13 -14.39 -15.35
CA GLU A 226 -9.20 -15.30 -14.87
C GLU A 226 -8.74 -16.33 -13.83
N HIS A 227 -7.47 -16.77 -13.90
CA HIS A 227 -6.89 -17.77 -13.00
C HIS A 227 -6.30 -17.19 -11.70
N ARG A 228 -6.42 -15.89 -11.46
CA ARG A 228 -5.81 -15.18 -10.32
C ARG A 228 -6.87 -14.73 -9.32
N SER A 229 -7.41 -15.66 -8.54
CA SER A 229 -8.38 -15.37 -7.46
C SER A 229 -7.78 -14.55 -6.29
N ASP A 230 -6.46 -14.45 -6.25
CA ASP A 230 -5.68 -13.64 -5.30
C ASP A 230 -5.52 -12.18 -5.77
N VAL A 231 -6.10 -11.80 -6.91
CA VAL A 231 -6.09 -10.42 -7.43
C VAL A 231 -7.48 -9.81 -7.32
N THR A 232 -7.57 -8.70 -6.59
CA THR A 232 -8.83 -7.99 -6.37
C THR A 232 -8.79 -6.59 -6.99
N LEU A 233 -9.91 -6.12 -7.51
CA LEU A 233 -10.09 -4.75 -7.99
C LEU A 233 -11.21 -4.06 -7.20
N VAL A 234 -10.86 -2.93 -6.58
CA VAL A 234 -11.74 -2.09 -5.76
C VAL A 234 -11.84 -0.72 -6.40
N PHE A 235 -13.06 -0.24 -6.60
CA PHE A 235 -13.31 1.13 -7.05
C PHE A 235 -13.58 2.02 -5.84
N LEU A 236 -12.92 3.17 -5.80
CA LEU A 236 -13.09 4.20 -4.78
C LEU A 236 -13.65 5.46 -5.42
N SER A 237 -14.57 6.12 -4.74
CA SER A 237 -15.05 7.44 -5.15
C SER A 237 -14.13 8.52 -4.59
N PRO A 238 -13.84 9.60 -5.36
CA PRO A 238 -13.17 10.78 -4.81
C PRO A 238 -14.03 11.39 -3.69
N PRO A 239 -13.41 11.93 -2.63
CA PRO A 239 -14.13 12.67 -1.59
C PRO A 239 -14.92 13.82 -2.20
N GLU A 240 -16.14 14.07 -1.70
CA GLU A 240 -17.01 15.14 -2.23
C GLU A 240 -16.39 16.53 -2.11
N SER A 241 -15.61 16.76 -1.05
CA SER A 241 -14.85 17.98 -0.79
C SER A 241 -13.34 17.85 -1.10
N GLY A 242 -12.98 16.88 -1.94
CA GLY A 242 -11.60 16.60 -2.33
C GLY A 242 -11.06 17.52 -3.44
N LEU A 243 -9.74 17.52 -3.60
CA LEU A 243 -9.02 18.31 -4.61
C LEU A 243 -9.42 17.92 -6.04
N THR A 244 -9.84 16.68 -6.27
CA THR A 244 -10.32 16.19 -7.57
C THR A 244 -11.56 16.96 -8.01
N GLN A 245 -12.50 17.20 -7.09
CA GLN A 245 -13.73 17.92 -7.39
C GLN A 245 -13.48 19.44 -7.51
N GLU A 246 -12.59 19.98 -6.65
CA GLU A 246 -12.29 21.41 -6.62
C GLU A 246 -11.39 21.86 -7.80
N LEU A 247 -10.33 21.11 -8.10
CA LEU A 247 -9.26 21.51 -9.02
C LEU A 247 -9.19 20.63 -10.28
N GLY A 248 -9.97 19.54 -10.34
CA GLY A 248 -10.11 18.64 -11.48
C GLY A 248 -9.32 17.32 -11.38
N PRO A 249 -9.53 16.39 -12.32
CA PRO A 249 -9.01 15.01 -12.27
C PRO A 249 -7.49 14.87 -12.13
N ILE A 250 -6.72 15.86 -12.55
CA ILE A 250 -5.25 15.86 -12.44
C ILE A 250 -4.77 15.84 -10.97
N TRP A 251 -5.58 16.33 -10.03
CA TRP A 251 -5.27 16.38 -8.59
C TRP A 251 -5.68 15.12 -7.83
N SER A 252 -6.23 14.13 -8.53
CA SER A 252 -6.74 12.87 -7.97
C SER A 252 -5.73 12.07 -7.15
N LYS A 253 -4.42 12.20 -7.44
CA LYS A 253 -3.36 11.53 -6.67
C LYS A 253 -3.43 11.88 -5.17
N PHE A 254 -3.75 13.13 -4.83
CA PHE A 254 -3.82 13.56 -3.43
C PHE A 254 -5.06 13.03 -2.71
N ASP A 255 -6.22 13.07 -3.37
CA ASP A 255 -7.45 12.48 -2.82
C ASP A 255 -7.34 10.97 -2.67
N LEU A 256 -6.66 10.31 -3.61
CA LEU A 256 -6.37 8.88 -3.54
C LEU A 256 -5.55 8.53 -2.30
N ILE A 257 -4.51 9.32 -1.97
CA ILE A 257 -3.71 9.13 -0.74
C ILE A 257 -4.61 9.16 0.51
N GLN A 258 -5.60 10.05 0.55
CA GLN A 258 -6.52 10.16 1.67
C GLN A 258 -7.56 9.03 1.70
N ALA A 259 -8.10 8.64 0.55
CA ALA A 259 -9.22 7.70 0.43
C ALA A 259 -8.84 6.22 0.59
N LEU A 260 -7.57 5.85 0.37
CA LEU A 260 -7.15 4.44 0.40
C LEU A 260 -7.31 3.79 1.79
N PRO A 261 -7.95 2.62 1.94
CA PRO A 261 -8.13 1.97 3.25
C PRO A 261 -6.91 1.13 3.66
N VAL A 262 -5.70 1.57 3.33
CA VAL A 262 -4.43 0.86 3.59
C VAL A 262 -3.35 1.81 4.10
N GLU A 263 -2.31 1.24 4.71
CA GLU A 263 -1.16 1.97 5.29
C GLU A 263 -0.04 2.21 4.29
N ARG A 264 0.00 1.40 3.22
CA ARG A 264 1.02 1.45 2.17
C ARG A 264 0.39 1.18 0.82
N ALA A 265 0.82 1.92 -0.19
CA ALA A 265 0.42 1.69 -1.58
C ALA A 265 1.56 1.97 -2.55
N LEU A 266 1.57 1.23 -3.66
CA LEU A 266 2.31 1.57 -4.86
C LEU A 266 1.36 2.32 -5.80
N TYR A 267 1.54 3.62 -5.92
CA TYR A 267 0.84 4.41 -6.93
C TYR A 267 1.48 4.19 -8.29
N LEU A 268 0.64 3.95 -9.30
CA LEU A 268 1.01 3.78 -10.70
C LEU A 268 0.11 4.65 -11.57
N ASP A 269 0.70 5.44 -12.47
CA ASP A 269 -0.04 6.09 -13.55
C ASP A 269 -0.68 5.04 -14.48
N ALA A 270 -1.74 5.44 -15.19
CA ALA A 270 -2.51 4.52 -16.02
C ALA A 270 -1.76 4.08 -17.30
N ASP A 271 -0.75 4.81 -17.73
CA ASP A 271 0.00 4.63 -18.99
C ASP A 271 1.40 4.02 -18.78
N ILE A 272 1.46 2.94 -18.00
CA ILE A 272 2.68 2.17 -17.77
C ILE A 272 2.54 0.72 -18.23
N LEU A 273 3.68 0.06 -18.40
CA LEU A 273 3.78 -1.37 -18.64
C LEU A 273 4.72 -2.01 -17.62
N VAL A 274 4.19 -2.92 -16.80
CA VAL A 274 4.96 -3.68 -15.83
C VAL A 274 5.52 -4.93 -16.50
N ARG A 275 6.84 -5.03 -16.61
CA ARG A 275 7.55 -6.14 -17.27
C ARG A 275 8.07 -7.19 -16.28
N LYS A 276 8.33 -6.80 -15.03
CA LYS A 276 8.89 -7.65 -13.99
C LYS A 276 8.10 -7.52 -12.69
N SER A 277 8.26 -8.50 -11.80
CA SER A 277 7.57 -8.54 -10.51
C SER A 277 7.77 -7.24 -9.71
N LEU A 278 6.67 -6.71 -9.18
CA LEU A 278 6.65 -5.50 -8.34
C LEU A 278 7.06 -5.78 -6.90
N ARG A 279 7.36 -7.04 -6.53
CA ARG A 279 7.68 -7.44 -5.16
C ARG A 279 8.90 -6.72 -4.60
N ASP A 280 9.97 -6.64 -5.39
CA ASP A 280 11.19 -5.95 -4.96
C ASP A 280 10.92 -4.46 -4.72
N LEU A 281 10.17 -3.79 -5.62
CA LEU A 281 9.75 -2.40 -5.45
C LEU A 281 8.88 -2.22 -4.20
N TRP A 282 7.84 -3.04 -4.03
CA TRP A 282 6.96 -3.04 -2.85
C TRP A 282 7.74 -3.21 -1.54
N SER A 283 8.78 -4.06 -1.56
CA SER A 283 9.61 -4.36 -0.41
C SER A 283 10.63 -3.27 -0.04
N THR A 284 10.75 -2.21 -0.85
CA THR A 284 11.72 -1.12 -0.65
C THR A 284 11.54 -0.48 0.72
N GLU A 285 12.63 -0.28 1.46
CA GLU A 285 12.56 0.40 2.76
C GLU A 285 12.64 1.93 2.60
N LEU A 286 11.57 2.61 2.99
CA LEU A 286 11.50 4.08 2.94
C LEU A 286 12.35 4.77 4.02
N ARG A 287 12.75 4.06 5.09
CA ARG A 287 13.55 4.61 6.22
C ARG A 287 12.86 5.84 6.85
N ASP A 288 13.53 6.99 6.83
CA ASP A 288 13.06 8.30 7.28
C ASP A 288 12.22 9.04 6.21
N LYS A 289 12.11 8.48 5.00
CA LYS A 289 11.36 9.06 3.88
C LYS A 289 9.89 8.67 3.93
N LEU A 290 9.05 9.52 3.34
CA LEU A 290 7.60 9.33 3.23
C LEU A 290 7.21 8.59 1.96
N ILE A 291 7.99 8.78 0.90
CA ILE A 291 7.77 8.14 -0.41
C ILE A 291 9.08 7.65 -1.01
N ALA A 292 9.00 6.77 -2.00
CA ALA A 292 10.09 6.49 -2.94
C ALA A 292 9.60 6.66 -4.37
N ALA A 293 10.42 7.28 -5.21
CA ALA A 293 10.13 7.58 -6.61
C ALA A 293 11.42 7.57 -7.43
N SER A 294 11.33 7.53 -8.75
CA SER A 294 12.52 7.66 -9.61
C SER A 294 12.73 9.12 -10.05
N PRO A 295 13.98 9.56 -10.27
CA PRO A 295 14.25 10.87 -10.86
C PRO A 295 13.51 11.04 -12.19
N ASP A 296 13.02 12.25 -12.46
CA ASP A 296 12.45 12.54 -13.77
C ASP A 296 13.57 12.60 -14.82
N VAL A 297 13.47 11.78 -15.88
CA VAL A 297 14.51 11.73 -16.93
C VAL A 297 14.51 13.01 -17.77
N GLY A 298 13.35 13.65 -17.95
CA GLY A 298 13.22 14.88 -18.73
C GLY A 298 13.77 16.08 -17.96
N HIS A 299 13.42 16.18 -16.68
CA HIS A 299 13.65 17.32 -15.79
C HIS A 299 14.18 16.90 -14.42
N PRO A 300 15.37 16.27 -14.33
CA PRO A 300 15.86 15.68 -13.07
C PRO A 300 16.17 16.71 -11.97
N TYR A 301 16.29 17.99 -12.33
CA TYR A 301 16.49 19.10 -11.39
C TYR A 301 15.35 20.14 -11.42
N GLY A 302 14.17 19.72 -11.86
CA GLY A 302 13.03 20.61 -12.11
C GLY A 302 13.07 21.23 -13.51
N HIS A 303 12.03 22.01 -13.82
CA HIS A 303 11.87 22.66 -15.12
C HIS A 303 12.11 24.18 -15.04
N PRO A 304 12.43 24.86 -16.15
CA PRO A 304 12.86 26.26 -16.13
C PRO A 304 11.87 27.26 -15.52
N SER A 305 10.58 26.93 -15.46
CA SER A 305 9.57 27.76 -14.79
C SER A 305 9.55 27.62 -13.26
N GLN A 306 10.32 26.70 -12.66
CA GLN A 306 10.55 26.68 -11.22
C GLN A 306 11.62 27.71 -10.83
N LYS A 307 11.27 28.61 -9.91
CA LYS A 307 12.16 29.66 -9.40
C LYS A 307 13.16 29.18 -8.34
N SER A 308 13.07 27.92 -7.93
CA SER A 308 13.76 27.39 -6.74
C SER A 308 15.20 26.92 -7.00
N GLY A 309 15.72 27.06 -8.22
CA GLY A 309 17.05 26.54 -8.61
C GLY A 309 17.04 25.05 -8.98
N ARG A 310 18.24 24.45 -9.08
CA ARG A 310 18.43 23.04 -9.46
C ARG A 310 18.21 22.13 -8.25
N ILE A 311 16.99 21.61 -8.10
CA ILE A 311 16.60 20.76 -6.96
C ILE A 311 16.21 19.38 -7.52
N PRO A 312 16.70 18.26 -6.94
CA PRO A 312 16.32 16.92 -7.37
C PRO A 312 14.81 16.78 -7.49
N TYR A 313 14.37 16.28 -8.65
CA TYR A 313 12.97 16.26 -9.05
C TYR A 313 12.60 14.88 -9.57
N PHE A 314 11.58 14.28 -8.98
CA PHE A 314 11.12 12.94 -9.30
C PHE A 314 9.91 12.96 -10.23
N ASN A 315 9.76 11.87 -10.99
CA ASN A 315 8.57 11.62 -11.79
C ASN A 315 7.46 11.01 -10.91
N ALA A 316 6.25 11.58 -10.95
CA ALA A 316 5.14 11.20 -10.08
C ALA A 316 4.31 9.98 -10.55
N GLY A 317 4.69 9.35 -11.67
CA GLY A 317 3.90 8.23 -12.22
C GLY A 317 4.19 6.87 -11.60
N VAL A 318 5.26 6.73 -10.81
CA VAL A 318 5.52 5.54 -10.01
C VAL A 318 6.01 5.98 -8.63
N MET A 319 5.21 5.73 -7.59
CA MET A 319 5.54 6.11 -6.21
C MET A 319 5.17 5.02 -5.22
N LEU A 320 6.11 4.63 -4.36
CA LEU A 320 5.82 3.83 -3.17
C LEU A 320 5.56 4.77 -2.00
N ILE A 321 4.40 4.66 -1.35
CA ILE A 321 3.91 5.66 -0.41
C ILE A 321 3.66 5.01 0.96
N ASP A 322 4.20 5.61 2.02
CA ASP A 322 3.80 5.37 3.41
C ASP A 322 2.57 6.22 3.73
N LEU A 323 1.38 5.67 3.48
CA LEU A 323 0.12 6.41 3.64
C LEU A 323 -0.12 6.79 5.10
N THR A 324 0.31 5.95 6.05
CA THR A 324 0.20 6.25 7.48
C THR A 324 0.91 7.55 7.83
N ARG A 325 2.17 7.72 7.40
CA ARG A 325 2.93 8.94 7.68
C ARG A 325 2.49 10.12 6.81
N VAL A 326 2.15 9.88 5.54
CA VAL A 326 1.72 10.96 4.63
C VAL A 326 0.39 11.58 5.07
N ARG A 327 -0.53 10.82 5.65
CA ARG A 327 -1.79 11.36 6.19
C ARG A 327 -1.61 12.35 7.33
N LEU A 328 -0.50 12.28 8.07
CA LEU A 328 -0.19 13.24 9.14
C LEU A 328 0.07 14.65 8.62
N ILE A 329 0.46 14.80 7.35
CA ILE A 329 0.73 16.09 6.71
C ILE A 329 -0.39 16.51 5.73
N ARG A 330 -1.60 15.96 5.91
CA ARG A 330 -2.75 16.22 5.01
C ARG A 330 -3.08 17.70 4.84
N GLU A 331 -2.97 18.49 5.90
CA GLU A 331 -3.28 19.92 5.85
C GLU A 331 -2.27 20.69 4.99
N ASP A 332 -0.99 20.32 5.08
CA ASP A 332 0.06 20.89 4.23
C ASP A 332 -0.15 20.50 2.76
N ILE A 333 -0.51 19.23 2.51
CA ILE A 333 -0.84 18.75 1.16
C ILE A 333 -1.99 19.55 0.56
N ASP A 334 -3.09 19.71 1.30
CA ASP A 334 -4.29 20.42 0.87
C ASP A 334 -4.02 21.90 0.61
N ARG A 335 -3.21 22.55 1.48
CA ARG A 335 -2.81 23.95 1.30
C ARG A 335 -1.92 24.12 0.07
N THR A 336 -0.83 23.35 -0.02
CA THR A 336 0.15 23.48 -1.11
C THR A 336 -0.48 23.14 -2.47
N SER A 337 -1.38 22.16 -2.54
CA SER A 337 -2.08 21.82 -3.78
C SER A 337 -2.90 22.99 -4.32
N ARG A 338 -3.60 23.72 -3.43
CA ARG A 338 -4.37 24.92 -3.82
C ARG A 338 -3.48 26.08 -4.24
N GLU A 339 -2.37 26.31 -3.52
CA GLU A 339 -1.39 27.35 -3.85
C GLU A 339 -0.70 27.07 -5.20
N MET A 340 -0.44 25.80 -5.50
CA MET A 340 0.27 25.37 -6.70
C MET A 340 -0.66 24.93 -7.83
N LYS A 341 -1.97 25.24 -7.76
CA LYS A 341 -2.96 24.85 -8.79
C LYS A 341 -2.58 25.29 -10.21
N ASP A 342 -1.85 26.40 -10.32
CA ASP A 342 -1.41 27.02 -11.58
C ASP A 342 0.03 26.69 -11.97
N SER A 343 0.69 25.78 -11.24
CA SER A 343 2.02 25.25 -11.59
C SER A 343 2.03 24.55 -12.96
N TYR A 344 3.22 24.37 -13.51
CA TYR A 344 3.41 23.96 -14.90
C TYR A 344 3.06 22.48 -15.08
N PHE A 345 3.58 21.61 -14.21
CA PHE A 345 3.27 20.18 -14.17
C PHE A 345 2.30 19.80 -13.03
N LYS A 346 1.52 20.77 -12.52
CA LYS A 346 0.38 20.54 -11.63
C LYS A 346 0.73 19.69 -10.40
N ASP A 347 0.14 18.50 -10.30
CA ASP A 347 0.30 17.57 -9.21
C ASP A 347 1.76 17.15 -9.03
N GLN A 348 2.52 16.95 -10.12
CA GLN A 348 3.93 16.59 -10.02
C GLN A 348 4.78 17.70 -9.37
N ASP A 349 4.49 18.97 -9.68
CA ASP A 349 5.18 20.11 -9.05
C ASP A 349 4.83 20.21 -7.57
N ALA A 350 3.55 20.06 -7.22
CA ALA A 350 3.11 20.07 -5.83
C ALA A 350 3.71 18.91 -5.03
N LEU A 351 3.74 17.69 -5.58
CA LEU A 351 4.36 16.53 -4.95
C LEU A 351 5.87 16.73 -4.71
N ASN A 352 6.59 17.26 -5.70
CA ASN A 352 8.02 17.56 -5.55
C ASN A 352 8.30 18.70 -4.55
N PHE A 353 7.36 19.62 -4.36
CA PHE A 353 7.47 20.63 -3.32
C PHE A 353 7.20 20.06 -1.92
N ILE A 354 6.10 19.31 -1.75
CA ILE A 354 5.67 18.72 -0.47
C ILE A 354 6.70 17.70 0.05
N PHE A 355 7.19 16.83 -0.84
CA PHE A 355 8.09 15.74 -0.50
C PHE A 355 9.56 16.08 -0.68
N ARG A 356 9.91 17.37 -0.83
CA ARG A 356 11.30 17.82 -0.84
C ARG A 356 12.04 17.27 0.39
N ASP A 357 13.20 16.67 0.15
CA ASP A 357 14.06 16.00 1.15
C ASP A 357 13.42 14.82 1.91
N LYS A 358 12.17 14.47 1.57
CA LYS A 358 11.34 13.42 2.19
C LYS A 358 11.04 12.25 1.26
N TRP A 359 11.75 12.14 0.12
CA TRP A 359 11.65 11.02 -0.79
C TRP A 359 12.96 10.22 -0.88
N LEU A 360 12.83 8.93 -1.16
CA LEU A 360 13.93 8.02 -1.46
C LEU A 360 14.05 7.85 -2.98
N GLU A 361 15.25 8.04 -3.51
CA GLU A 361 15.53 7.86 -4.93
C GLU A 361 15.57 6.36 -5.30
N LEU A 362 14.75 6.00 -6.28
CA LEU A 362 14.70 4.66 -6.90
C LEU A 362 15.54 4.62 -8.18
N SER A 363 16.00 3.41 -8.51
CA SER A 363 16.59 3.13 -9.83
C SER A 363 15.62 3.48 -10.96
N LEU A 364 16.16 4.03 -12.05
CA LEU A 364 15.39 4.34 -13.25
C LEU A 364 14.77 3.10 -13.91
N ALA A 365 15.23 1.89 -13.57
CA ALA A 365 14.58 0.65 -14.01
C ALA A 365 13.13 0.51 -13.50
N TRP A 366 12.77 1.18 -12.41
CA TRP A 366 11.42 1.18 -11.85
C TRP A 366 10.50 2.25 -12.44
N ASN A 367 11.01 3.17 -13.26
CA ASN A 367 10.21 4.16 -13.97
C ASN A 367 10.97 4.63 -15.22
N ALA A 368 11.14 3.72 -16.18
CA ALA A 368 11.89 4.02 -17.40
C ALA A 368 11.01 4.84 -18.34
N SER A 369 11.23 6.16 -18.33
CA SER A 369 10.53 7.13 -19.14
C SER A 369 11.40 7.65 -20.28
N GLY A 370 10.78 8.23 -21.31
CA GLY A 370 11.48 8.82 -22.44
C GLY A 370 12.22 7.83 -23.36
N LEU A 371 11.99 6.52 -23.22
CA LEU A 371 12.57 5.48 -24.07
C LEU A 371 12.22 5.74 -25.55
N GLY A 372 13.25 5.74 -26.42
CA GLY A 372 13.09 6.05 -27.84
C GLY A 372 12.78 7.52 -28.17
N THR A 373 12.77 8.41 -27.18
CA THR A 373 12.53 9.85 -27.36
C THR A 373 13.66 10.70 -26.74
N TYR A 374 13.38 11.45 -25.68
CA TYR A 374 14.30 12.41 -25.07
C TYR A 374 15.35 11.75 -24.16
N ALA A 375 15.16 10.50 -23.73
CA ALA A 375 16.16 9.80 -22.91
C ALA A 375 17.49 9.58 -23.65
N ASN A 376 17.46 9.53 -24.99
CA ASN A 376 18.65 9.39 -25.83
C ASN A 376 19.30 10.74 -26.19
N MET A 377 18.71 11.86 -25.78
CA MET A 377 19.24 13.20 -26.07
C MET A 377 20.23 13.62 -24.99
N ALA A 378 21.47 13.88 -25.40
CA ALA A 378 22.51 14.38 -24.52
C ALA A 378 22.10 15.72 -23.89
N HIS A 379 22.21 15.81 -22.57
CA HIS A 379 21.92 17.01 -21.80
C HIS A 379 22.73 16.98 -20.51
N GLN A 380 23.34 18.10 -20.12
CA GLN A 380 24.21 18.19 -18.94
C GLN A 380 23.49 17.73 -17.66
N ASP A 381 22.20 18.06 -17.56
CA ASP A 381 21.38 17.65 -16.42
C ASP A 381 21.12 16.15 -16.34
N ARG A 382 21.42 15.36 -17.39
CA ARG A 382 21.24 13.90 -17.39
C ARG A 382 22.54 13.13 -17.12
N GLU A 383 23.69 13.80 -17.05
CA GLU A 383 24.99 13.11 -16.88
C GLU A 383 25.09 12.34 -15.57
N HIS A 384 24.43 12.81 -14.52
CA HIS A 384 24.37 12.13 -13.22
C HIS A 384 23.37 10.97 -13.19
N LEU A 385 22.44 10.90 -14.16
CA LEU A 385 21.44 9.85 -14.24
C LEU A 385 22.08 8.56 -14.74
N LYS A 386 21.75 7.45 -14.08
CA LYS A 386 22.19 6.11 -14.48
C LYS A 386 21.32 5.57 -15.62
N LEU A 387 21.31 6.23 -16.78
CA LEU A 387 20.45 5.89 -17.92
C LEU A 387 20.61 4.42 -18.39
N GLY A 388 21.77 3.82 -18.14
CA GLY A 388 22.02 2.40 -18.40
C GLY A 388 21.08 1.43 -17.67
N GLU A 389 20.49 1.84 -16.55
CA GLU A 389 19.48 1.06 -15.80
C GLU A 389 18.19 0.85 -16.61
N MET A 390 17.90 1.73 -17.58
CA MET A 390 16.71 1.65 -18.42
C MET A 390 16.85 0.68 -19.62
N LYS A 391 17.97 -0.04 -19.76
CA LYS A 391 18.17 -1.01 -20.85
C LYS A 391 17.28 -2.25 -20.72
N ASP A 392 16.99 -2.68 -19.49
CA ASP A 392 16.08 -3.80 -19.22
C ASP A 392 15.14 -3.47 -18.04
N PRO A 393 14.21 -2.53 -18.25
CA PRO A 393 13.44 -1.94 -17.17
C PRO A 393 12.38 -2.89 -16.62
N SER A 394 12.12 -2.78 -15.32
CA SER A 394 11.00 -3.45 -14.65
C SER A 394 9.66 -2.80 -14.98
N ILE A 395 9.64 -1.47 -15.13
CA ILE A 395 8.46 -0.69 -15.53
C ILE A 395 8.86 0.26 -16.65
N VAL A 396 8.07 0.25 -17.73
CA VAL A 396 8.15 1.24 -18.82
C VAL A 396 7.02 2.23 -18.63
N HIS A 397 7.34 3.52 -18.62
CA HIS A 397 6.36 4.58 -18.47
C HIS A 397 6.28 5.39 -19.77
N PHE A 398 5.09 5.40 -20.40
CA PHE A 398 4.86 6.07 -21.67
C PHE A 398 4.62 7.57 -21.52
N THR A 399 5.56 8.26 -20.87
CA THR A 399 5.49 9.71 -20.64
C THR A 399 5.52 10.52 -21.93
N GLY A 400 4.74 11.60 -21.98
CA GLY A 400 4.79 12.60 -23.04
C GLY A 400 3.81 12.34 -24.20
N PRO A 401 3.75 13.22 -25.20
CA PRO A 401 2.69 13.24 -26.22
C PRO A 401 2.79 12.11 -27.26
N LEU A 402 3.81 11.25 -27.16
CA LEU A 402 4.10 10.17 -28.09
C LEU A 402 3.85 8.83 -27.40
N HIS A 403 2.63 8.31 -27.54
CA HIS A 403 2.36 6.90 -27.26
C HIS A 403 2.90 6.07 -28.44
N PRO A 404 3.86 5.16 -28.25
CA PRO A 404 4.39 4.34 -29.33
C PRO A 404 3.28 3.48 -29.95
N SER A 405 3.35 3.28 -31.27
CA SER A 405 2.48 2.31 -31.94
C SER A 405 2.80 0.89 -31.47
N LEU A 406 1.81 -0.01 -31.48
CA LEU A 406 1.97 -1.44 -31.14
C LEU A 406 3.17 -2.12 -31.84
N ALA A 407 3.52 -1.68 -33.05
CA ALA A 407 4.67 -2.18 -33.81
C ALA A 407 6.05 -1.77 -33.26
N THR A 408 6.14 -0.69 -32.49
CA THR A 408 7.38 -0.27 -31.82
C THR A 408 7.62 -1.09 -30.55
N LEU A 409 6.56 -1.62 -29.94
CA LEU A 409 6.63 -2.45 -28.73
C LEU A 409 7.11 -3.88 -29.02
N SER A 410 6.87 -4.40 -30.24
CA SER A 410 7.32 -5.75 -30.63
C SER A 410 8.83 -5.83 -30.88
N THR A 411 9.47 -4.72 -31.28
CA THR A 411 10.91 -4.66 -31.58
C THR A 411 11.80 -4.49 -30.33
N LEU A 412 11.23 -4.07 -29.20
CA LEU A 412 11.93 -3.93 -27.90
C LEU A 412 12.05 -5.25 -27.10
N GLY A 413 11.84 -6.41 -27.73
CA GLY A 413 11.99 -7.71 -27.05
C GLY A 413 10.85 -8.05 -26.08
N CYS A 414 9.60 -7.76 -26.49
CA CYS A 414 8.39 -8.26 -25.84
C CYS A 414 8.15 -9.73 -26.24
N ASN A 415 8.92 -10.65 -25.66
CA ASN A 415 8.79 -12.08 -25.99
C ASN A 415 7.51 -12.68 -25.38
N ARG A 416 6.61 -13.06 -26.29
CA ARG A 416 5.57 -14.11 -26.20
C ARG A 416 4.51 -13.95 -25.10
N MET A 417 3.46 -13.19 -25.40
CA MET A 417 2.09 -13.53 -24.97
C MET A 417 1.04 -12.94 -25.93
N TRP A 418 1.23 -13.13 -27.24
CA TRP A 418 0.19 -12.88 -28.25
C TRP A 418 0.29 -13.95 -29.36
N LEU A 419 0.06 -15.21 -29.01
CA LEU A 419 -0.15 -16.32 -29.95
C LEU A 419 -1.43 -17.01 -29.45
N ASN A 420 -2.50 -17.17 -30.24
CA ASN A 420 -2.56 -17.76 -31.59
C ASN A 420 -4.00 -17.55 -32.18
N PRO A 421 -4.34 -18.00 -33.42
CA PRO A 421 -3.71 -17.82 -34.73
C PRO A 421 -4.70 -17.31 -35.79
N GLY A 422 -4.22 -16.66 -36.87
CA GLY A 422 -5.06 -16.49 -38.06
C GLY A 422 -4.54 -15.47 -39.07
N GLY A 423 -3.70 -15.93 -39.99
CA GLY A 423 -3.40 -15.23 -41.25
C GLY A 423 -2.01 -14.61 -41.30
N MET A 424 -1.08 -15.31 -41.96
CA MET A 424 0.04 -14.65 -42.64
C MET A 424 -0.55 -13.72 -43.72
N PRO A 425 0.10 -12.59 -44.02
CA PRO A 425 0.59 -12.51 -45.39
C PRO A 425 2.01 -11.95 -45.51
N GLU A 426 2.60 -12.37 -46.63
CA GLU A 426 3.86 -11.97 -47.24
C GLU A 426 3.95 -10.46 -47.60
N PRO A 427 5.15 -9.95 -47.94
CA PRO A 427 5.46 -8.53 -47.93
C PRO A 427 5.07 -7.89 -49.27
N LEU A 428 4.29 -6.81 -49.27
CA LEU A 428 4.09 -6.04 -50.50
C LEU A 428 4.02 -4.52 -50.28
N ASP A 429 4.89 -3.91 -51.08
CA ASP A 429 5.00 -2.55 -51.60
C ASP A 429 3.93 -1.51 -51.28
N ILE A 430 4.43 -0.29 -51.09
CA ILE A 430 3.70 0.95 -50.87
C ILE A 430 3.22 1.50 -52.22
N PRO A 431 1.91 1.75 -52.40
CA PRO A 431 1.46 2.76 -53.35
C PRO A 431 0.72 3.90 -52.63
N THR A 432 1.12 5.10 -53.01
CA THR A 432 0.47 6.38 -52.74
C THR A 432 -1.01 6.37 -53.14
N GLY A 433 -1.93 6.65 -52.20
CA GLY A 433 -3.34 6.85 -52.52
C GLY A 433 -4.22 7.13 -51.32
N GLN A 434 -5.04 8.18 -51.40
CA GLN A 434 -5.92 8.72 -50.36
C GLN A 434 -7.03 7.74 -49.95
N ASN A 435 -7.13 7.40 -48.65
CA ASN A 435 -8.34 7.58 -47.82
C ASN A 435 -8.20 6.94 -46.41
N GLY A 436 -8.66 7.67 -45.39
CA GLY A 436 -9.40 7.05 -44.28
C GLY A 436 -8.67 6.57 -43.01
N GLY A 437 -7.47 7.01 -42.68
CA GLY A 437 -6.86 6.74 -41.36
C GLY A 437 -7.31 7.76 -40.31
N LYS A 438 -8.10 7.35 -39.30
CA LYS A 438 -8.46 8.21 -38.15
C LYS A 438 -7.20 8.59 -37.37
N ARG A 439 -6.69 9.77 -37.68
CA ARG A 439 -5.62 10.48 -36.98
C ARG A 439 -6.17 11.01 -35.66
N TRP A 440 -5.46 10.76 -34.56
CA TRP A 440 -5.74 11.27 -33.22
C TRP A 440 -6.07 12.77 -33.27
N ARG A 441 -7.32 13.15 -32.98
CA ARG A 441 -7.74 14.54 -32.79
C ARG A 441 -7.93 14.81 -31.31
N ARG A 442 -7.18 15.77 -30.78
CA ARG A 442 -7.41 16.40 -29.47
C ARG A 442 -8.79 17.08 -29.46
N GLY A 443 -9.55 16.85 -28.39
CA GLY A 443 -10.56 17.80 -27.92
C GLY A 443 -9.96 18.63 -26.79
N LEU A 444 -9.42 19.80 -27.10
CA LEU A 444 -9.15 20.89 -26.14
C LEU A 444 -9.23 22.20 -26.92
N HIS A 445 -10.37 22.88 -26.83
CA HIS A 445 -10.52 24.28 -27.25
C HIS A 445 -10.10 25.17 -26.09
N GLY A 446 -8.95 25.82 -26.25
CA GLY A 446 -8.51 26.94 -25.42
C GLY A 446 -7.72 27.89 -26.31
N LYS A 447 -8.32 29.02 -26.68
CA LYS A 447 -7.68 30.07 -27.49
C LYS A 447 -6.48 30.63 -26.73
N VAL A 448 -5.28 30.52 -27.32
CA VAL A 448 -4.15 31.39 -26.99
C VAL A 448 -3.67 32.01 -28.29
N GLY A 449 -3.93 33.32 -28.44
CA GLY A 449 -3.49 34.13 -29.57
C GLY A 449 -1.98 34.22 -29.62
N ARG A 450 -1.42 34.01 -30.81
CA ARG A 450 -0.01 34.27 -31.14
C ARG A 450 0.22 35.78 -31.24
N VAL A 451 1.23 36.28 -30.54
CA VAL A 451 1.98 37.47 -30.97
C VAL A 451 3.46 37.11 -30.86
N LEU A 452 4.11 36.90 -32.00
CA LEU A 452 5.57 36.92 -32.13
C LEU A 452 5.93 38.23 -32.84
N PRO A 453 6.87 39.04 -32.33
CA PRO A 453 7.41 40.17 -33.06
C PRO A 453 8.46 39.69 -34.06
N SER A 454 8.29 40.06 -35.32
CA SER A 454 9.27 39.87 -36.40
C SER A 454 10.48 40.77 -36.18
N MET A 455 11.68 40.19 -36.24
CA MET A 455 12.94 40.92 -36.35
C MET A 455 13.54 40.72 -37.74
N LYS A 456 14.01 41.83 -38.33
CA LYS A 456 14.85 42.03 -39.54
C LYS A 456 14.06 42.00 -40.87
N ARG A 457 14.13 43.01 -41.75
CA ARG A 457 15.10 44.10 -41.97
C ARG A 457 14.42 45.45 -42.15
#